data_AF-A0A6N7SRP0-F1
#
_entry.id   AF-A0A6N7SRP0-F1
#
_cell.length_a   1.000
_cell.length_b   1.000
_cell.length_c   1.000
_cell.angle_alpha   90.00
_cell.angle_beta   90.00
_cell.angle_gamma   90.00
#
_symmetry.space_group_name_H-M   'P 1'
#
loop_
_entity.id
_entity.type
_entity.pdbx_description
1 polymer ?
#
loop_
_entity_poly.entity_id
_entity_poly.type
_entity_poly.pdbx_seq_one_letter_code
_entity_poly.pdbx_strand_id
1 'polypeptide(L)'
;MSSINIKINKTTRQVELKIDDRVITEEMSEKITEICTLLFTDSSEFDEENAFNAIFQYIKGYGRILYSQISNMIYAYYNEHTTEEATLALGTMISNIEKIVAFTGMQDFKDKRASIKLSAEKKIYEDTEKALIKIWDHVNLAQTQYSGLKQTDEEYKKKFDNSITPFKDELVKSMNAQLLTMVSIFTALAFLVFGGISSLGSIFANHEIPLLKVIIVGCVWGICILNLVFVFLFCIGKMTGLNFKSNKEPDGNIIQKYPIVWWSNLVILTILAGSLWTYYIRKENIDSSFKTWCNNSPQLAMWGGFGIIISVFIILLMVLVKQTWKKGK
;
A
#
# COMPACT_ATOMS: atom_id res chain seq x y z
N MET A 1 -37.36 25.10 4.45
CA MET A 1 -37.68 26.11 5.48
C MET A 1 -37.47 27.49 4.86
N SER A 2 -38.58 28.17 4.54
CA SER A 2 -38.59 29.53 3.99
C SER A 2 -38.19 30.53 5.07
N SER A 3 -37.22 31.40 4.79
CA SER A 3 -36.89 32.53 5.66
C SER A 3 -37.05 33.83 4.87
N ILE A 4 -38.18 34.50 5.11
CA ILE A 4 -38.49 35.82 4.58
C ILE A 4 -37.70 36.83 5.39
N ASN A 5 -36.77 37.55 4.77
CA ASN A 5 -36.03 38.63 5.41
C ASN A 5 -36.65 39.98 5.01
N ILE A 6 -37.46 40.55 5.89
CA ILE A 6 -38.05 41.88 5.70
C ILE A 6 -37.15 42.91 6.37
N LYS A 7 -36.43 43.72 5.58
CA LYS A 7 -35.81 44.96 6.07
C LYS A 7 -36.73 46.13 5.80
N ILE A 8 -37.35 46.66 6.86
CA ILE A 8 -38.17 47.87 6.81
C ILE A 8 -37.24 49.07 7.05
N ASN A 9 -37.06 49.92 6.04
CA ASN A 9 -36.46 51.24 6.24
C ASN A 9 -37.58 52.30 6.19
N LYS A 10 -37.78 53.02 7.30
CA LYS A 10 -38.83 54.03 7.44
C LYS A 10 -38.41 55.34 6.79
N THR A 11 -38.48 55.45 5.46
CA THR A 11 -38.84 56.70 4.76
C THR A 11 -38.93 56.47 3.24
N THR A 12 -40.13 56.69 2.69
CA THR A 12 -40.41 57.12 1.31
C THR A 12 -40.15 56.14 0.14
N ARG A 13 -41.27 55.56 -0.35
CA ARG A 13 -41.61 55.09 -1.72
C ARG A 13 -40.78 53.98 -2.40
N GLN A 14 -41.56 53.02 -2.92
CA GLN A 14 -41.26 51.88 -3.80
C GLN A 14 -40.75 50.61 -3.11
N VAL A 15 -41.67 49.65 -2.96
CA VAL A 15 -41.35 48.25 -2.72
C VAL A 15 -40.77 47.71 -4.03
N GLU A 16 -39.44 47.65 -4.11
CA GLU A 16 -38.76 46.89 -5.14
C GLU A 16 -38.85 45.41 -4.74
N LEU A 17 -39.79 44.69 -5.35
CA LEU A 17 -39.85 43.22 -5.28
C LEU A 17 -38.61 42.68 -6.01
N LYS A 18 -37.49 42.52 -5.29
CA LYS A 18 -36.36 41.73 -5.78
C LYS A 18 -36.76 40.26 -5.72
N ILE A 19 -37.14 39.71 -6.88
CA ILE A 19 -37.25 38.28 -7.10
C ILE A 19 -35.88 37.66 -6.75
N ASP A 20 -35.89 36.62 -5.92
CA ASP A 20 -34.67 35.93 -5.48
C ASP A 20 -33.94 35.34 -6.71
N ASP A 21 -32.65 35.66 -6.89
CA ASP A 21 -31.83 35.18 -8.00
C ASP A 21 -31.82 33.64 -8.13
N ARG A 22 -32.11 32.92 -7.04
CA ARG A 22 -32.28 31.46 -7.04
C ARG A 22 -33.54 31.00 -7.78
N VAL A 23 -34.66 31.69 -7.60
CA VAL A 23 -35.95 31.37 -8.26
C VAL A 23 -35.82 31.56 -9.77
N ILE A 24 -35.14 32.63 -10.21
CA ILE A 24 -34.88 32.88 -11.64
C ILE A 24 -34.03 31.76 -12.25
N THR A 25 -33.04 31.25 -11.52
CA THR A 25 -32.16 30.17 -12.01
C THR A 25 -32.89 28.84 -12.13
N GLU A 26 -33.82 28.53 -11.22
CA GLU A 26 -34.67 27.33 -11.28
C GLU A 26 -35.62 27.38 -12.49
N GLU A 27 -36.33 28.51 -12.69
CA GLU A 27 -37.20 28.70 -13.85
C GLU A 27 -36.44 28.61 -15.18
N MET A 28 -35.25 29.20 -15.25
CA MET A 28 -34.36 29.07 -16.41
C MET A 28 -33.96 27.61 -16.66
N SER A 29 -33.69 26.85 -15.59
CA SER A 29 -33.33 25.43 -15.68
C SER A 29 -34.49 24.59 -16.23
N GLU A 30 -35.70 24.82 -15.74
CA GLU A 30 -36.91 24.14 -16.25
C GLU A 30 -37.13 24.44 -17.73
N LYS A 31 -37.01 25.71 -18.14
CA LYS A 31 -37.18 26.09 -19.55
C LYS A 31 -36.11 25.52 -20.46
N ILE A 32 -34.86 25.42 -20.00
CA ILE A 32 -33.80 24.72 -20.76
C ILE A 32 -34.10 23.22 -20.85
N THR A 33 -34.62 22.59 -19.80
CA THR A 33 -35.06 21.20 -19.85
C THR A 33 -36.16 21.00 -20.90
N GLU A 34 -37.18 21.86 -20.92
CA GLU A 34 -38.24 21.83 -21.95
C GLU A 34 -37.65 21.92 -23.36
N ILE A 35 -36.73 22.88 -23.60
CA ILE A 35 -36.04 23.02 -24.89
C ILE A 35 -35.25 21.75 -25.22
N CYS A 36 -34.48 21.20 -24.29
CA CYS A 36 -33.74 19.96 -24.50
C CYS A 36 -34.67 18.79 -24.84
N THR A 37 -35.80 18.62 -24.15
CA THR A 37 -36.78 17.56 -24.45
C THR A 37 -37.36 17.71 -25.84
N LEU A 38 -37.63 18.95 -26.27
CA LEU A 38 -38.11 19.22 -27.62
C LEU A 38 -37.05 18.88 -28.68
N LEU A 39 -35.77 19.16 -28.40
CA LEU A 39 -34.66 18.80 -29.29
C LEU A 39 -34.43 17.27 -29.38
N PHE A 40 -34.81 16.49 -28.36
CA PHE A 40 -34.74 15.03 -28.39
C PHE A 40 -35.86 14.34 -29.17
N THR A 41 -36.88 15.08 -29.63
CA THR A 41 -37.98 14.54 -30.46
C THR A 41 -37.42 13.86 -31.71
N ASP A 42 -38.05 12.77 -32.16
CA ASP A 42 -37.66 12.10 -33.39
C ASP A 42 -37.61 13.10 -34.57
N SER A 43 -36.55 13.01 -35.37
CA SER A 43 -36.32 13.94 -36.47
C SER A 43 -37.48 14.00 -37.46
N SER A 44 -38.30 12.96 -37.62
CA SER A 44 -39.44 12.95 -38.55
C SER A 44 -40.63 13.77 -38.06
N GLU A 45 -40.77 13.95 -36.75
CA GLU A 45 -41.88 14.68 -36.10
C GLU A 45 -41.45 16.06 -35.58
N PHE A 46 -40.17 16.41 -35.77
CA PHE A 46 -39.58 17.65 -35.28
C PHE A 46 -40.06 18.87 -36.06
N ASP A 47 -40.56 19.88 -35.34
CA ASP A 47 -40.99 21.18 -35.88
C ASP A 47 -39.94 22.26 -35.60
N GLU A 48 -39.17 22.62 -36.63
CA GLU A 48 -38.13 23.65 -36.56
C GLU A 48 -38.62 25.05 -36.19
N GLU A 49 -39.83 25.45 -36.60
CA GLU A 49 -40.37 26.78 -36.32
C GLU A 49 -40.82 26.88 -34.86
N ASN A 50 -41.49 25.85 -34.35
CA ASN A 50 -41.85 25.76 -32.94
C ASN A 50 -40.60 25.74 -32.05
N ALA A 51 -39.59 24.95 -32.43
CA ALA A 51 -38.32 24.88 -31.71
C ALA A 51 -37.61 26.24 -31.68
N PHE A 52 -37.53 26.93 -32.83
CA PHE A 52 -36.99 28.28 -32.90
C PHE A 52 -37.74 29.23 -31.98
N ASN A 53 -39.07 29.20 -32.02
CA ASN A 53 -39.91 30.07 -31.20
C ASN A 53 -39.72 29.82 -29.69
N ALA A 54 -39.55 28.57 -29.25
CA ALA A 54 -39.27 28.25 -27.86
C ALA A 54 -37.94 28.87 -27.39
N ILE A 55 -36.88 28.76 -28.20
CA ILE A 55 -35.57 29.35 -27.90
C ILE A 55 -35.65 30.90 -27.96
N PHE A 56 -36.39 31.45 -28.92
CA PHE A 56 -36.62 32.88 -29.04
C PHE A 56 -37.31 33.46 -27.80
N GLN A 57 -38.38 32.81 -27.30
CA GLN A 57 -39.05 33.26 -26.07
C GLN A 57 -38.14 33.16 -24.86
N TYR A 58 -37.33 32.10 -24.76
CA TYR A 58 -36.33 31.96 -23.71
C TYR A 58 -35.30 33.10 -23.73
N ILE A 59 -34.73 33.42 -24.90
CA ILE A 59 -33.75 34.50 -25.04
C ILE A 59 -34.38 35.87 -24.77
N LYS A 60 -35.63 36.07 -25.20
CA LYS A 60 -36.41 37.28 -24.89
C LYS A 60 -36.63 37.47 -23.38
N GLY A 61 -36.87 36.38 -22.64
CA GLY A 61 -37.12 36.42 -21.20
C GLY A 61 -35.85 36.57 -20.35
N TYR A 62 -34.79 35.84 -20.68
CA TYR A 62 -33.64 35.66 -19.79
C TYR A 62 -32.28 36.12 -20.36
N GLY A 63 -32.13 36.17 -21.69
CA GLY A 63 -30.90 36.58 -22.38
C GLY A 63 -29.67 35.67 -22.23
N ARG A 64 -29.61 34.80 -21.21
CA ARG A 64 -28.50 33.87 -20.93
C ARG A 64 -28.94 32.41 -20.97
N ILE A 65 -28.14 31.55 -21.58
CA ILE A 65 -28.35 30.09 -21.60
C ILE A 65 -27.63 29.42 -20.43
N LEU A 66 -28.28 28.46 -19.78
CA LEU A 66 -27.67 27.60 -18.75
C LEU A 66 -27.06 26.34 -19.37
N TYR A 67 -25.83 26.47 -19.88
CA TYR A 67 -25.12 25.34 -20.52
C TYR A 67 -24.90 24.14 -19.59
N SER A 68 -24.74 24.39 -18.28
CA SER A 68 -24.63 23.32 -17.28
C SER A 68 -25.85 22.40 -17.29
N GLN A 69 -27.05 22.95 -17.51
CA GLN A 69 -28.27 22.16 -17.55
C GLN A 69 -28.35 21.31 -18.82
N ILE A 70 -27.88 21.83 -19.95
CA ILE A 70 -27.75 21.06 -21.20
C ILE A 70 -26.79 19.88 -20.98
N SER A 71 -25.61 20.11 -20.40
CA SER A 71 -24.66 19.04 -20.10
C SER A 71 -25.23 18.01 -19.12
N ASN A 72 -25.95 18.45 -18.08
CA ASN A 72 -26.60 17.54 -17.12
C ASN A 72 -27.63 16.63 -17.80
N MET A 73 -28.47 17.17 -18.70
CA MET A 73 -29.43 16.39 -19.47
C MET A 73 -28.73 15.33 -20.34
N ILE A 74 -27.65 15.73 -21.02
CA ILE A 74 -26.85 14.83 -21.86
C ILE A 74 -26.24 13.70 -21.02
N TYR A 75 -25.63 14.02 -19.88
CA TYR A 75 -25.00 13.04 -19.00
C TYR A 75 -26.02 12.12 -18.31
N ALA A 76 -27.17 12.64 -17.91
CA ALA A 76 -28.26 11.84 -17.36
C ALA A 76 -28.73 10.81 -18.39
N TYR A 77 -28.96 11.24 -19.64
CA TYR A 77 -29.38 10.35 -20.72
C TYR A 77 -28.38 9.19 -20.93
N TYR A 78 -27.10 9.52 -20.95
CA TYR A 78 -26.02 8.54 -21.06
C TYR A 78 -25.84 7.59 -19.86
N ASN A 79 -26.30 7.99 -18.67
CA ASN A 79 -26.26 7.15 -17.48
C ASN A 79 -27.49 6.23 -17.38
N GLU A 80 -28.61 6.65 -17.95
CA GLU A 80 -29.87 5.90 -17.95
C GLU A 80 -29.97 4.90 -19.12
N HIS A 81 -29.20 5.11 -20.20
CA HIS A 81 -29.22 4.30 -21.42
C HIS A 81 -27.86 3.67 -21.73
N THR A 82 -27.85 2.71 -22.65
CA THR A 82 -26.58 2.20 -23.20
C THR A 82 -25.84 3.31 -23.96
N THR A 83 -24.52 3.19 -24.08
CA THR A 83 -23.70 4.18 -24.81
C THR A 83 -24.16 4.32 -26.28
N GLU A 84 -24.63 3.25 -26.89
CA GLU A 84 -25.14 3.26 -28.27
C GLU A 84 -26.46 4.04 -28.39
N GLU A 85 -27.45 3.71 -27.55
CA GLU A 85 -28.75 4.41 -27.52
C GLU A 85 -28.60 5.90 -27.24
N ALA A 86 -27.75 6.26 -26.26
CA ALA A 86 -27.50 7.65 -25.93
C ALA A 86 -26.78 8.41 -27.05
N THR A 87 -25.86 7.76 -27.76
CA THR A 87 -25.17 8.37 -28.90
C THR A 87 -26.12 8.62 -30.07
N LEU A 88 -27.05 7.69 -30.33
CA LEU A 88 -28.10 7.86 -31.34
C LEU A 88 -29.03 9.03 -30.98
N ALA A 89 -29.51 9.10 -29.74
CA ALA A 89 -30.39 10.17 -29.28
C ALA A 89 -29.74 11.56 -29.36
N LEU A 90 -28.44 11.67 -29.04
CA LEU A 90 -27.71 12.92 -29.22
C LEU A 90 -27.45 13.25 -30.69
N GLY A 91 -27.26 12.25 -31.55
CA GLY A 91 -27.23 12.44 -33.00
C GLY A 91 -28.54 13.08 -33.50
N THR A 92 -29.68 12.59 -33.01
CA THR A 92 -31.00 13.19 -33.28
C THR A 92 -31.07 14.63 -32.77
N MET A 93 -30.65 14.89 -31.53
CA MET A 93 -30.61 16.24 -30.95
C MET A 93 -29.77 17.21 -31.80
N ILE A 94 -28.57 16.79 -32.22
CA ILE A 94 -27.67 17.59 -33.07
C ILE A 94 -28.33 17.86 -34.43
N SER A 95 -28.90 16.84 -35.06
CA SER A 95 -29.59 16.96 -36.35
C SER A 95 -30.78 17.93 -36.27
N ASN A 96 -31.56 17.87 -35.19
CA ASN A 96 -32.67 18.79 -34.96
C ASN A 96 -32.20 20.23 -34.77
N ILE A 97 -31.10 20.46 -34.03
CA ILE A 97 -30.51 21.81 -33.93
C ILE A 97 -30.07 22.31 -35.31
N GLU A 98 -29.47 21.47 -36.13
CA GLU A 98 -29.07 21.81 -37.51
C GLU A 98 -30.27 22.16 -38.39
N LYS A 99 -31.42 21.49 -38.23
CA LYS A 99 -32.68 21.86 -38.90
C LYS A 99 -33.15 23.26 -38.51
N ILE A 100 -33.09 23.61 -37.22
CA ILE A 100 -33.43 24.97 -36.77
C ILE A 100 -32.46 25.99 -37.40
N VAL A 101 -31.17 25.70 -37.42
CA VAL A 101 -30.18 26.57 -38.06
C VAL A 101 -30.48 26.74 -39.55
N ALA A 102 -30.80 25.66 -40.26
CA ALA A 102 -31.20 25.71 -41.67
C ALA A 102 -32.46 26.55 -41.90
N PHE A 103 -33.46 26.43 -41.00
CA PHE A 103 -34.67 27.25 -41.00
C PHE A 103 -34.37 28.75 -40.92
N THR A 104 -33.44 29.17 -40.04
CA THR A 104 -33.03 30.59 -39.99
C THR A 104 -32.34 31.08 -41.28
N GLY A 105 -31.84 30.15 -42.10
CA GLY A 105 -31.24 30.43 -43.40
C GLY A 105 -32.24 30.62 -44.55
N MET A 106 -33.50 30.21 -44.39
CA MET A 106 -34.54 30.29 -45.41
C MET A 106 -34.91 31.74 -45.74
N GLN A 107 -35.33 31.98 -47.00
CA GLN A 107 -35.63 33.34 -47.47
C GLN A 107 -36.81 33.95 -46.70
N ASP A 108 -37.85 33.18 -46.44
CA ASP A 108 -39.04 33.62 -45.69
C ASP A 108 -38.68 34.13 -44.29
N PHE A 109 -37.76 33.43 -43.60
CA PHE A 109 -37.28 33.85 -42.29
C PHE A 109 -36.44 35.13 -42.38
N LYS A 110 -35.56 35.23 -43.38
CA LYS A 110 -34.74 36.43 -43.62
C LYS A 110 -35.60 37.64 -43.93
N ASP A 111 -36.65 37.47 -44.72
CA ASP A 111 -37.60 38.52 -45.07
C ASP A 111 -38.42 38.95 -43.85
N LYS A 112 -38.89 37.99 -43.05
CA LYS A 112 -39.55 38.24 -41.75
C LYS A 112 -38.64 39.05 -40.83
N ARG A 113 -37.37 38.66 -40.68
CA ARG A 113 -36.37 39.39 -39.89
C ARG A 113 -36.07 40.79 -40.44
N ALA A 114 -35.97 40.95 -41.75
CA ALA A 114 -35.70 42.24 -42.40
C ALA A 114 -36.87 43.22 -42.25
N SER A 115 -38.10 42.72 -42.16
CA SER A 115 -39.31 43.52 -41.98
C SER A 115 -39.43 44.17 -40.58
N ILE A 116 -38.64 43.70 -39.60
CA ILE A 116 -38.68 44.19 -38.21
C ILE A 116 -38.04 45.58 -38.12
N LYS A 117 -38.86 46.59 -37.83
CA LYS A 117 -38.42 47.99 -37.69
C LYS A 117 -37.82 48.30 -36.33
N LEU A 118 -38.20 47.57 -35.28
CA LEU A 118 -37.76 47.82 -33.91
C LEU A 118 -36.38 47.22 -33.66
N SER A 119 -35.39 48.07 -33.35
CA SER A 119 -34.00 47.63 -33.14
C SER A 119 -33.85 46.61 -32.00
N ALA A 120 -34.66 46.75 -30.94
CA ALA A 120 -34.66 45.84 -29.80
C ALA A 120 -35.12 44.42 -30.16
N GLU A 121 -36.16 44.29 -30.99
CA GLU A 121 -36.69 43.00 -31.42
C GLU A 121 -35.77 42.31 -32.42
N LYS A 122 -35.21 43.08 -33.37
CA LYS A 122 -34.17 42.60 -34.30
C LYS A 122 -32.96 42.02 -33.55
N LYS A 123 -32.56 42.63 -32.44
CA LYS A 123 -31.47 42.14 -31.59
C LYS A 123 -31.79 40.79 -30.94
N ILE A 124 -33.03 40.55 -30.52
CA ILE A 124 -33.44 39.26 -29.93
C ILE A 124 -33.34 38.14 -30.97
N TYR A 125 -33.75 38.39 -32.21
CA TYR A 125 -33.56 37.43 -33.31
C TYR A 125 -32.07 37.09 -33.52
N GLU A 126 -31.21 38.10 -33.55
CA GLU A 126 -29.74 37.91 -33.66
C GLU A 126 -29.14 37.15 -32.48
N ASP A 127 -29.59 37.45 -31.26
CA ASP A 127 -29.13 36.77 -30.05
C ASP A 127 -29.67 35.33 -29.99
N THR A 128 -30.84 35.06 -30.58
CA THR A 128 -31.39 33.71 -30.76
C THR A 128 -30.60 32.90 -31.79
N GLU A 129 -30.24 33.49 -32.94
CA GLU A 129 -29.35 32.85 -33.92
C GLU A 129 -27.98 32.49 -33.29
N LYS A 130 -27.40 33.41 -32.51
CA LYS A 130 -26.16 33.13 -31.75
C LYS A 130 -26.36 32.06 -30.69
N ALA A 131 -27.51 32.05 -30.01
CA ALA A 131 -27.85 31.06 -29.00
C ALA A 131 -27.89 29.65 -29.60
N LEU A 132 -28.48 29.47 -30.79
CA LEU A 132 -28.53 28.20 -31.50
C LEU A 132 -27.14 27.61 -31.74
N ILE A 133 -26.22 28.42 -32.29
CA ILE A 133 -24.84 27.99 -32.53
C ILE A 133 -24.14 27.61 -31.23
N LYS A 134 -24.35 28.37 -30.15
CA LYS A 134 -23.76 28.05 -28.84
C LYS A 134 -24.35 26.78 -28.23
N ILE A 135 -25.65 26.53 -28.39
CA ILE A 135 -26.28 25.28 -27.93
C ILE A 135 -25.69 24.11 -28.71
N TRP A 136 -25.62 24.21 -30.04
CA TRP A 136 -25.01 23.19 -30.90
C TRP A 136 -23.56 22.86 -30.47
N ASP A 137 -22.74 23.89 -30.25
CA ASP A 137 -21.36 23.73 -29.81
C ASP A 137 -21.27 23.06 -28.43
N HIS A 138 -22.11 23.48 -27.47
CA HIS A 138 -22.14 22.89 -26.13
C HIS A 138 -22.62 21.44 -26.11
N VAL A 139 -23.57 21.05 -26.97
CA VAL A 139 -24.02 19.66 -27.10
C VAL A 139 -22.89 18.78 -27.62
N ASN A 140 -22.20 19.21 -28.68
CA ASN A 140 -21.04 18.51 -29.23
C ASN A 140 -19.88 18.39 -28.22
N LEU A 141 -19.60 19.46 -27.49
CA LEU A 141 -18.60 19.46 -26.42
C LEU A 141 -18.96 18.46 -25.32
N ALA A 142 -20.21 18.49 -24.83
CA ALA A 142 -20.67 17.58 -23.78
C ALA A 142 -20.58 16.11 -24.22
N GLN A 143 -20.98 15.81 -25.46
CA GLN A 143 -20.83 14.47 -26.03
C GLN A 143 -19.36 14.02 -26.04
N THR A 144 -18.46 14.89 -26.52
CA THR A 144 -17.01 14.60 -26.58
C THR A 144 -16.42 14.40 -25.19
N GLN A 145 -16.82 15.23 -24.22
CA GLN A 145 -16.39 15.11 -22.82
C GLN A 145 -16.89 13.80 -22.19
N TYR A 146 -18.13 13.41 -22.45
CA TYR A 146 -18.66 12.16 -21.95
C TYR A 146 -17.92 10.95 -22.52
N SER A 147 -17.78 10.89 -23.85
CA SER A 147 -17.06 9.82 -24.55
C SER A 147 -15.57 9.76 -24.17
N GLY A 148 -14.95 10.91 -23.87
CA GLY A 148 -13.55 10.97 -23.45
C GLY A 148 -13.31 10.58 -21.98
N LEU A 149 -14.27 10.82 -21.10
CA LEU A 149 -14.17 10.54 -19.65
C LEU A 149 -14.68 9.15 -19.27
N LYS A 150 -15.69 8.63 -19.98
CA LYS A 150 -16.18 7.27 -19.77
C LYS A 150 -15.21 6.28 -20.40
N GLN A 151 -14.11 6.04 -19.70
CA GLN A 151 -13.37 4.79 -19.88
C GLN A 151 -14.36 3.67 -19.62
N THR A 152 -14.47 2.70 -20.53
CA THR A 152 -15.34 1.55 -20.27
C THR A 152 -14.82 0.83 -19.02
N ASP A 153 -15.72 0.21 -18.26
CA ASP A 153 -15.34 -0.61 -17.11
C ASP A 153 -14.29 -1.66 -17.49
N GLU A 154 -14.33 -2.15 -18.74
CA GLU A 154 -13.33 -3.04 -19.33
C GLU A 154 -11.96 -2.38 -19.49
N GLU A 155 -11.88 -1.15 -19.99
CA GLU A 155 -10.63 -0.43 -20.15
C GLU A 155 -10.02 -0.09 -18.79
N TYR A 156 -10.84 0.34 -17.83
CA TYR A 156 -10.43 0.56 -16.45
C TYR A 156 -9.91 -0.74 -15.82
N LYS A 157 -10.66 -1.83 -15.92
CA LYS A 157 -10.27 -3.14 -15.41
C LYS A 157 -8.97 -3.63 -16.05
N LYS A 158 -8.81 -3.47 -17.36
CA LYS A 158 -7.57 -3.81 -18.06
C LYS A 158 -6.37 -3.00 -17.56
N LYS A 159 -6.52 -1.69 -17.35
CA LYS A 159 -5.45 -0.83 -16.80
C LYS A 159 -5.12 -1.22 -15.35
N PHE A 160 -6.14 -1.50 -14.55
CA PHE A 160 -5.99 -1.97 -13.18
C PHE A 160 -5.26 -3.32 -13.13
N ASP A 161 -5.73 -4.31 -13.88
CA ASP A 161 -5.13 -5.65 -13.94
C ASP A 161 -3.68 -5.58 -14.43
N ASN A 162 -3.39 -4.79 -15.48
CA ASN A 162 -2.02 -4.63 -15.98
C ASN A 162 -1.08 -3.97 -14.97
N SER A 163 -1.60 -3.11 -14.09
CA SER A 163 -0.79 -2.41 -13.08
C SER A 163 -0.62 -3.23 -11.81
N ILE A 164 -1.63 -4.00 -11.42
CA ILE A 164 -1.69 -4.70 -10.12
C ILE A 164 -1.24 -6.15 -10.22
N THR A 165 -1.55 -6.86 -11.31
CA THR A 165 -1.15 -8.26 -11.50
C THR A 165 0.37 -8.49 -11.35
N PRO A 166 1.26 -7.70 -11.99
CA PRO A 166 2.70 -7.92 -11.83
C PRO A 166 3.16 -7.74 -10.38
N PHE A 167 2.60 -6.74 -9.67
CA PHE A 167 2.93 -6.51 -8.26
C PHE A 167 2.40 -7.65 -7.36
N LYS A 168 1.17 -8.11 -7.61
CA LYS A 168 0.58 -9.26 -6.90
C LYS A 168 1.43 -10.52 -7.11
N ASP A 169 1.84 -10.80 -8.34
CA ASP A 169 2.63 -11.98 -8.67
C ASP A 169 4.04 -11.92 -8.05
N GLU A 170 4.69 -10.76 -8.08
CA GLU A 170 5.97 -10.54 -7.43
C GLU A 170 5.87 -10.71 -5.89
N LEU A 171 4.81 -10.17 -5.29
CA LEU A 171 4.55 -10.29 -3.85
C LEU A 171 4.28 -11.75 -3.46
N VAL A 172 3.44 -12.47 -4.20
CA VAL A 172 3.17 -13.90 -3.94
C VAL A 172 4.44 -14.73 -4.12
N LYS A 173 5.21 -14.49 -5.20
CA LYS A 173 6.46 -15.21 -5.45
C LYS A 173 7.50 -14.97 -4.36
N SER A 174 7.66 -13.72 -3.92
CA SER A 174 8.60 -13.36 -2.85
C SER A 174 8.17 -13.95 -1.50
N MET A 175 6.89 -13.91 -1.16
CA MET A 175 6.35 -14.55 0.04
C MET A 175 6.59 -16.06 0.04
N ASN A 176 6.31 -16.75 -1.07
CA ASN A 176 6.54 -18.18 -1.19
C ASN A 176 8.02 -18.54 -1.04
N ALA A 177 8.93 -17.74 -1.63
CA ALA A 177 10.37 -17.93 -1.48
C ALA A 177 10.83 -17.72 -0.03
N GLN A 178 10.31 -16.69 0.67
CA GLN A 178 10.60 -16.45 2.08
C GLN A 178 10.10 -17.57 2.99
N LEU A 179 8.86 -18.04 2.77
CA LEU A 179 8.28 -19.16 3.51
C LEU A 179 9.10 -20.44 3.30
N LEU A 180 9.45 -20.78 2.06
CA LEU A 180 10.29 -21.94 1.75
C LEU A 180 11.66 -21.84 2.43
N THR A 181 12.26 -20.64 2.42
CA THR A 181 13.54 -20.37 3.08
C THR A 181 13.43 -20.57 4.59
N MET A 182 12.40 -20.01 5.22
CA MET A 182 12.14 -20.16 6.66
C MET A 182 11.91 -21.62 7.06
N VAL A 183 11.09 -22.35 6.31
CA VAL A 183 10.82 -23.77 6.56
C VAL A 183 12.10 -24.60 6.42
N SER A 184 12.92 -24.32 5.39
CA SER A 184 14.19 -25.04 5.17
C SER A 184 15.19 -24.79 6.30
N ILE A 185 15.29 -23.53 6.77
CA ILE A 185 16.12 -23.15 7.93
C ILE A 185 15.69 -23.92 9.17
N PHE A 186 14.39 -23.88 9.49
CA PHE A 186 13.86 -24.53 10.68
C PHE A 186 14.04 -26.05 10.63
N THR A 187 13.79 -26.67 9.48
CA THR A 187 13.94 -28.11 9.27
C THR A 187 15.39 -28.57 9.45
N ALA A 188 16.34 -27.87 8.83
CA ALA A 188 17.74 -28.22 8.95
C ALA A 188 18.29 -27.98 10.36
N LEU A 189 17.87 -26.90 11.04
CA LEU A 189 18.24 -26.66 12.44
C LEU A 189 17.66 -27.73 13.36
N ALA A 190 16.40 -28.12 13.17
CA ALA A 190 15.77 -29.19 13.93
C ALA A 190 16.50 -30.53 13.74
N PHE A 191 16.84 -30.91 12.51
CA PHE A 191 17.59 -32.14 12.25
C PHE A 191 19.00 -32.12 12.84
N LEU A 192 19.69 -30.97 12.78
CA LEU A 192 21.01 -30.82 13.39
C LEU A 192 20.93 -30.97 14.91
N VAL A 193 19.97 -30.31 15.56
CA VAL A 193 19.81 -30.36 17.03
C VAL A 193 19.34 -31.73 17.50
N PHE A 194 18.27 -32.29 16.91
CA PHE A 194 17.77 -33.61 17.29
C PHE A 194 18.75 -34.73 16.94
N GLY A 195 19.42 -34.63 15.80
CA GLY A 195 20.50 -35.55 15.42
C GLY A 195 21.68 -35.46 16.39
N GLY A 196 22.07 -34.24 16.80
CA GLY A 196 23.11 -34.00 17.79
C GLY A 196 22.77 -34.60 19.16
N ILE A 197 21.53 -34.41 19.64
CA ILE A 197 21.04 -34.97 20.91
C ILE A 197 20.99 -36.50 20.85
N SER A 198 20.47 -37.07 19.77
CA SER A 198 20.39 -38.52 19.58
C SER A 198 21.78 -39.19 19.55
N SER A 199 22.72 -38.56 18.85
CA SER A 199 24.12 -39.01 18.81
C SER A 199 24.77 -38.95 20.20
N LEU A 200 24.58 -37.86 20.94
CA LEU A 200 25.09 -37.70 22.30
C LEU A 200 24.46 -38.73 23.26
N GLY A 201 23.16 -39.00 23.12
CA GLY A 201 22.45 -40.03 23.88
C GLY A 201 23.02 -41.43 23.64
N SER A 202 23.37 -41.76 22.39
CA SER A 202 24.02 -43.03 22.03
C SER A 202 25.41 -43.18 22.67
N ILE A 203 26.18 -42.09 22.74
CA ILE A 203 27.50 -42.07 23.41
C ILE A 203 27.34 -42.31 24.92
N PHE A 204 26.32 -41.72 25.55
CA PHE A 204 26.03 -41.89 26.98
C PHE A 204 25.41 -43.25 27.32
N ALA A 205 24.73 -43.90 26.38
CA ALA A 205 24.14 -45.22 26.58
C ALA A 205 25.18 -46.37 26.61
N ASN A 206 26.44 -46.10 26.26
CA ASN A 206 27.50 -47.11 26.30
C ASN A 206 28.07 -47.28 27.72
N HIS A 207 27.47 -48.20 28.49
CA HIS A 207 27.77 -48.42 29.91
C HIS A 207 29.17 -49.02 30.18
N GLU A 208 29.87 -49.51 29.17
CA GLU A 208 31.21 -50.09 29.32
C GLU A 208 32.31 -49.03 29.48
N ILE A 209 32.01 -47.77 29.17
CA ILE A 209 32.97 -46.67 29.20
C ILE A 209 32.93 -45.98 30.58
N PRO A 210 34.08 -45.82 31.28
CA PRO A 210 34.14 -45.07 32.53
C PRO A 210 33.60 -43.64 32.37
N LEU A 211 32.78 -43.19 33.34
CA LEU A 211 32.12 -41.87 33.34
C LEU A 211 33.03 -40.71 32.93
N LEU A 212 34.28 -40.71 33.38
CA LEU A 212 35.24 -39.65 33.07
C LEU A 212 35.62 -39.59 31.58
N LYS A 213 35.77 -40.75 30.92
CA LYS A 213 36.01 -40.81 29.47
C LYS A 213 34.78 -40.39 28.70
N VAL A 214 33.60 -40.75 29.19
CA VAL A 214 32.31 -40.36 28.61
C VAL A 214 32.12 -38.84 28.64
N ILE A 215 32.44 -38.18 29.76
CA ILE A 215 32.39 -36.71 29.88
C ILE A 215 33.37 -36.03 28.91
N ILE A 216 34.59 -36.56 28.75
CA ILE A 216 35.59 -36.02 27.80
C ILE A 216 35.05 -36.10 26.36
N VAL A 217 34.55 -37.28 25.95
CA VAL A 217 33.98 -37.47 24.61
C VAL A 217 32.77 -36.57 24.40
N GLY A 218 31.89 -36.43 25.41
CA GLY A 218 30.74 -35.54 25.36
C GLY A 218 31.11 -34.06 25.23
N CYS A 219 32.18 -33.60 25.87
CA CYS A 219 32.67 -32.23 25.73
C CYS A 219 33.23 -31.96 24.32
N VAL A 220 34.02 -32.89 23.78
CA VAL A 220 34.55 -32.78 22.40
C VAL A 220 33.40 -32.75 21.40
N TRP A 221 32.39 -33.60 21.58
CA TRP A 221 31.19 -33.62 20.74
C TRP A 221 30.37 -32.33 20.87
N GLY A 222 30.18 -31.84 22.09
CA GLY A 222 29.46 -30.59 22.36
C GLY A 222 30.10 -29.37 21.70
N ILE A 223 31.43 -29.27 21.72
CA ILE A 223 32.17 -28.23 20.98
C ILE A 223 31.90 -28.36 19.47
N CYS A 224 31.94 -29.58 18.93
CA CYS A 224 31.67 -29.81 17.51
C CYS A 224 30.26 -29.36 17.10
N ILE A 225 29.22 -29.84 17.80
CA ILE A 225 27.83 -29.50 17.51
C ILE A 225 27.58 -27.99 17.68
N LEU A 226 28.09 -27.36 18.73
CA LEU A 226 27.87 -25.93 18.97
C LEU A 226 28.48 -25.06 17.86
N ASN A 227 29.67 -25.41 17.38
CA ASN A 227 30.29 -24.70 16.25
C ASN A 227 29.58 -25.00 14.92
N LEU A 228 29.06 -26.22 14.73
CA LEU A 228 28.28 -26.57 13.54
C LEU A 228 26.96 -25.78 13.50
N VAL A 229 26.24 -25.68 14.63
CA VAL A 229 25.06 -24.81 14.76
C VAL A 229 25.42 -23.36 14.46
N PHE A 230 26.55 -22.86 14.96
CA PHE A 230 26.98 -21.49 14.71
C PHE A 230 27.26 -21.22 13.22
N VAL A 231 28.03 -22.09 12.55
CA VAL A 231 28.28 -21.99 11.11
C VAL A 231 26.98 -22.05 10.33
N PHE A 232 26.06 -22.93 10.72
CA PHE A 232 24.76 -23.06 10.11
C PHE A 232 23.93 -21.77 10.23
N LEU A 233 23.80 -21.22 11.43
CA LEU A 233 23.13 -19.92 11.67
C LEU A 233 23.82 -18.76 10.94
N PHE A 234 25.15 -18.78 10.82
CA PHE A 234 25.91 -17.77 10.07
C PHE A 234 25.59 -17.83 8.56
N CYS A 235 25.56 -19.04 7.98
CA CYS A 235 25.16 -19.24 6.59
C CYS A 235 23.72 -18.75 6.35
N ILE A 236 22.82 -19.03 7.29
CA ILE A 236 21.43 -18.56 7.23
C ILE A 236 21.36 -17.03 7.27
N GLY A 237 22.14 -16.39 8.15
CA GLY A 237 22.20 -14.92 8.22
C GLY A 237 22.68 -14.30 6.92
N LYS A 238 23.61 -14.96 6.24
CA LYS A 238 24.07 -14.56 4.91
C LYS A 238 23.01 -14.76 3.82
N MET A 239 22.25 -15.85 3.84
CA MET A 239 21.20 -16.12 2.84
C MET A 239 19.95 -15.25 3.03
N THR A 240 19.62 -14.88 4.27
CA THR A 240 18.42 -14.10 4.61
C THR A 240 18.66 -12.60 4.70
N GLY A 241 19.92 -12.15 4.67
CA GLY A 241 20.29 -10.75 4.91
C GLY A 241 20.09 -10.29 6.36
N LEU A 242 19.71 -11.20 7.26
CA LEU A 242 19.54 -10.92 8.68
C LEU A 242 20.90 -10.88 9.38
N ASN A 243 21.19 -9.77 10.07
CA ASN A 243 22.40 -9.63 10.87
C ASN A 243 22.19 -10.18 12.28
N PHE A 244 22.67 -11.40 12.55
CA PHE A 244 22.69 -12.01 13.89
C PHE A 244 23.85 -11.50 14.80
N LYS A 245 24.50 -10.40 14.42
CA LYS A 245 25.60 -9.81 15.20
C LYS A 245 25.02 -9.06 16.41
N SER A 246 25.60 -9.29 17.58
CA SER A 246 25.16 -8.63 18.81
C SER A 246 25.60 -7.16 18.90
N ASN A 247 26.69 -6.79 18.23
CA ASN A 247 27.15 -5.40 18.06
C ASN A 247 27.07 -4.97 16.58
N LYS A 248 26.53 -3.77 16.33
CA LYS A 248 26.34 -3.17 15.00
C LYS A 248 27.55 -2.37 14.52
N GLU A 249 28.55 -2.14 15.37
CA GLU A 249 29.75 -1.39 15.00
C GLU A 249 30.57 -2.12 13.92
N PRO A 250 31.00 -1.42 12.86
CA PRO A 250 31.75 -2.03 11.74
C PRO A 250 33.08 -2.67 12.19
N ASP A 251 33.76 -2.05 13.17
CA ASP A 251 35.11 -2.41 13.61
C ASP A 251 35.17 -3.38 14.80
N GLY A 252 34.04 -3.97 15.21
CA GLY A 252 34.02 -4.95 16.28
C GLY A 252 34.74 -6.27 15.92
N ASN A 253 35.57 -6.79 16.82
CA ASN A 253 36.21 -8.10 16.68
C ASN A 253 35.17 -9.23 16.56
N ILE A 254 35.53 -10.37 15.93
CA ILE A 254 34.63 -11.54 15.74
C ILE A 254 34.05 -12.03 17.09
N ILE A 255 34.83 -11.93 18.17
CA ILE A 255 34.41 -12.27 19.54
C ILE A 255 33.30 -11.36 20.07
N GLN A 256 33.35 -10.07 19.73
CA GLN A 256 32.33 -9.08 20.12
C GLN A 256 31.07 -9.17 19.26
N LYS A 257 31.21 -9.66 18.02
CA LYS A 257 30.09 -9.89 17.12
C LYS A 257 29.24 -11.09 17.55
N TYR A 258 29.85 -12.10 18.17
CA TYR A 258 29.19 -13.35 18.60
C TYR A 258 29.58 -13.79 20.02
N PRO A 259 29.32 -12.96 21.05
CA PRO A 259 29.79 -13.24 22.42
C PRO A 259 29.28 -14.57 22.96
N ILE A 260 28.01 -14.91 22.69
CA ILE A 260 27.36 -16.13 23.20
C ILE A 260 28.11 -17.41 22.78
N VAL A 261 28.58 -17.48 21.54
CA VAL A 261 29.28 -18.68 21.02
C VAL A 261 30.62 -18.86 21.71
N TRP A 262 31.36 -17.76 21.90
CA TRP A 262 32.65 -17.77 22.58
C TRP A 262 32.52 -18.09 24.07
N TRP A 263 31.52 -17.53 24.75
CA TRP A 263 31.23 -17.86 26.15
C TRP A 263 30.87 -19.34 26.32
N SER A 264 29.99 -19.88 25.46
CA SER A 264 29.62 -21.30 25.52
C SER A 264 30.80 -22.23 25.23
N ASN A 265 31.62 -21.92 24.21
CA ASN A 265 32.84 -22.68 23.91
C ASN A 265 33.85 -22.63 25.07
N LEU A 266 34.00 -21.47 25.73
CA LEU A 266 34.90 -21.35 26.88
C LEU A 266 34.42 -22.22 28.05
N VAL A 267 33.13 -22.20 28.37
CA VAL A 267 32.57 -23.05 29.43
C VAL A 267 32.85 -24.52 29.15
N ILE A 268 32.58 -25.00 27.93
CA ILE A 268 32.83 -26.41 27.59
C ILE A 268 34.32 -26.74 27.64
N LEU A 269 35.20 -25.84 27.16
CA LEU A 269 36.65 -26.03 27.23
C LEU A 269 37.17 -26.10 28.67
N THR A 270 36.62 -25.31 29.60
CA THR A 270 37.00 -25.38 31.02
C THR A 270 36.60 -26.71 31.65
N ILE A 271 35.41 -27.22 31.32
CA ILE A 271 34.94 -28.55 31.76
C ILE A 271 35.82 -29.65 31.17
N LEU A 272 36.17 -29.54 29.89
CA LEU A 272 37.06 -30.49 29.20
C LEU A 272 38.45 -30.51 29.84
N ALA A 273 39.05 -29.35 30.08
CA ALA A 273 40.37 -29.23 30.71
C ALA A 273 40.37 -29.82 32.14
N GLY A 274 39.34 -29.52 32.94
CA GLY A 274 39.17 -30.11 34.28
C GLY A 274 39.00 -31.63 34.24
N SER A 275 38.27 -32.14 33.24
CA SER A 275 38.06 -33.58 33.06
C SER A 275 39.34 -34.31 32.61
N LEU A 276 40.12 -33.69 31.70
CA LEU A 276 41.42 -34.22 31.26
C LEU A 276 42.44 -34.22 32.39
N TRP A 277 42.47 -33.17 33.21
CA TRP A 277 43.34 -33.09 34.39
C TRP A 277 43.00 -34.19 35.41
N THR A 278 41.71 -34.38 35.70
CA THR A 278 41.22 -35.45 36.57
C THR A 278 41.56 -36.83 36.00
N TYR A 279 41.52 -36.99 34.68
CA TYR A 279 41.88 -38.25 34.00
C TYR A 279 43.37 -38.53 34.09
N TYR A 280 44.22 -37.52 33.92
CA TYR A 280 45.66 -37.61 34.07
C TYR A 280 46.07 -38.05 35.48
N ILE A 281 45.51 -37.42 36.52
CA ILE A 281 45.75 -37.80 37.92
C ILE A 281 45.40 -39.27 38.17
N ARG A 282 44.30 -39.76 37.60
CA ARG A 282 43.82 -41.14 37.77
C ARG A 282 44.65 -42.16 36.99
N LYS A 283 45.29 -41.78 35.88
CA LYS A 283 46.06 -42.68 35.01
C LYS A 283 47.51 -42.87 35.47
N GLU A 284 48.17 -41.82 35.95
CA GLU A 284 49.58 -41.84 36.36
C GLU A 284 49.81 -42.44 37.77
N ASN A 285 48.77 -42.96 38.43
CA ASN A 285 48.82 -43.46 39.82
C ASN A 285 49.53 -42.51 40.82
N ILE A 286 49.47 -41.19 40.54
CA ILE A 286 49.81 -40.13 41.50
C ILE A 286 48.78 -40.11 42.65
N ASP A 287 47.73 -40.92 42.55
CA ASP A 287 46.78 -41.17 43.61
C ASP A 287 47.43 -41.75 44.86
N SER A 288 48.58 -42.43 44.84
CA SER A 288 49.21 -42.93 46.08
C SER A 288 49.76 -41.80 46.98
N SER A 289 50.62 -40.93 46.44
CA SER A 289 51.15 -39.75 47.14
C SER A 289 50.08 -38.68 47.38
N PHE A 290 49.16 -38.50 46.43
CA PHE A 290 48.04 -37.57 46.58
C PHE A 290 46.97 -38.09 47.56
N LYS A 291 46.67 -39.40 47.62
CA LYS A 291 45.82 -40.00 48.67
C LYS A 291 46.47 -39.89 50.02
N THR A 292 47.80 -40.05 50.12
CA THR A 292 48.53 -39.91 51.39
C THR A 292 48.46 -38.46 51.89
N TRP A 293 48.58 -37.48 50.99
CA TRP A 293 48.40 -36.05 51.29
C TRP A 293 46.94 -35.67 51.60
N CYS A 294 45.98 -36.17 50.81
CA CYS A 294 44.53 -36.00 51.06
C CYS A 294 44.06 -36.65 52.35
N ASN A 295 44.63 -37.79 52.75
CA ASN A 295 44.29 -38.45 54.01
C ASN A 295 44.87 -37.69 55.21
N ASN A 296 46.04 -37.06 55.07
CA ASN A 296 46.63 -36.23 56.13
C ASN A 296 45.91 -34.87 56.31
N SER A 297 45.29 -34.32 55.26
CA SER A 297 44.57 -33.04 55.34
C SER A 297 43.48 -32.92 54.27
N PRO A 298 42.32 -33.60 54.43
CA PRO A 298 41.29 -33.70 53.41
C PRO A 298 40.62 -32.36 53.08
N GLN A 299 40.50 -31.47 54.08
CA GLN A 299 39.92 -30.14 53.88
C GLN A 299 40.83 -29.23 53.04
N LEU A 300 42.16 -29.25 53.26
CA LEU A 300 43.10 -28.40 52.54
C LEU A 300 43.24 -28.81 51.06
N ALA A 301 43.24 -30.11 50.77
CA ALA A 301 43.28 -30.60 49.39
C ALA A 301 42.01 -30.24 48.60
N MET A 302 40.85 -30.31 49.24
CA MET A 302 39.57 -29.89 48.64
C MET A 302 39.55 -28.37 48.37
N TRP A 303 39.88 -27.55 49.37
CA TRP A 303 39.91 -26.08 49.21
C TRP A 303 40.98 -25.62 48.21
N GLY A 304 42.14 -26.29 48.17
CA GLY A 304 43.20 -25.99 47.19
C GLY A 304 42.78 -26.32 45.76
N GLY A 305 42.15 -27.48 45.53
CA GLY A 305 41.66 -27.87 44.20
C GLY A 305 40.56 -26.93 43.69
N PHE A 306 39.58 -26.62 44.52
CA PHE A 306 38.55 -25.63 44.17
C PHE A 306 39.14 -24.23 43.95
N GLY A 307 40.10 -23.82 44.77
CA GLY A 307 40.79 -22.54 44.62
C GLY A 307 41.51 -22.39 43.28
N ILE A 308 42.20 -23.43 42.81
CA ILE A 308 42.89 -23.41 41.50
C ILE A 308 41.89 -23.33 40.36
N ILE A 309 40.82 -24.14 40.39
CA ILE A 309 39.79 -24.14 39.34
C ILE A 309 39.06 -22.79 39.29
N ILE A 310 38.68 -22.24 40.46
CA ILE A 310 38.03 -20.94 40.57
C ILE A 310 38.97 -19.83 40.09
N SER A 311 40.26 -19.89 40.43
CA SER A 311 41.23 -18.89 40.00
C SER A 311 41.45 -18.91 38.48
N VAL A 312 41.56 -20.11 37.88
CA VAL A 312 41.63 -20.26 36.41
C VAL A 312 40.35 -19.76 35.75
N PHE A 313 39.19 -20.09 36.30
CA PHE A 313 37.89 -19.61 35.79
C PHE A 313 37.78 -18.08 35.89
N ILE A 314 38.18 -17.48 37.00
CA ILE A 314 38.18 -16.02 37.22
C ILE A 314 39.17 -15.33 36.27
N ILE A 315 40.35 -15.90 36.03
CA ILE A 315 41.33 -15.35 35.09
C ILE A 315 40.76 -15.40 33.65
N LEU A 316 40.19 -16.53 33.24
CA LEU A 316 39.55 -16.66 31.93
C LEU A 316 38.34 -15.72 31.78
N LEU A 317 37.55 -15.56 32.84
CA LEU A 317 36.42 -14.63 32.90
C LEU A 317 36.90 -13.17 32.79
N MET A 318 37.94 -12.78 33.51
CA MET A 318 38.54 -11.44 33.39
C MET A 318 39.12 -11.18 32.00
N VAL A 319 39.76 -12.18 31.37
CA VAL A 319 40.28 -12.08 30.00
C VAL A 319 39.13 -11.93 29.00
N LEU A 320 38.07 -12.73 29.12
CA LEU A 320 36.90 -12.63 28.25
C LEU A 320 36.17 -11.31 28.43
N VAL A 321 35.89 -10.89 29.67
CA VAL A 321 35.26 -9.59 29.95
C VAL A 321 36.09 -8.45 29.36
N LYS A 322 37.42 -8.47 29.53
CA LYS A 322 38.33 -7.48 28.95
C LYS A 322 38.35 -7.50 27.41
N GLN A 323 38.10 -8.64 26.78
CA GLN A 323 38.03 -8.76 25.32
C GLN A 323 36.65 -8.39 24.75
N THR A 324 35.56 -8.67 25.49
CA THR A 324 34.19 -8.31 25.11
C THR A 324 33.87 -6.84 25.39
N TRP A 325 34.50 -6.24 26.39
CA TRP A 325 34.36 -4.84 26.75
C TRP A 325 35.60 -4.07 26.30
N LYS A 326 35.53 -3.36 25.16
CA LYS A 326 36.49 -2.27 24.90
C LYS A 326 35.82 -0.96 25.31
N LYS A 327 36.51 -0.26 26.22
CA LYS A 327 36.19 1.09 26.72
C LYS A 327 35.57 1.93 25.61
N GLY A 328 34.33 2.35 25.82
CA GLY A 328 33.74 3.44 25.06
C GLY A 328 34.74 4.60 25.04
N LYS A 329 35.13 4.99 23.84
CA LYS A 329 35.54 6.35 23.57
C LYS A 329 34.38 7.05 22.91
#